data_AF-A0A183CBH1-F1
#
_entry.id   AF-A0A183CBH1-F1
#
_cell.length_a   1.000
_cell.length_b   1.000
_cell.length_c   1.000
_cell.angle_alpha   90.00
_cell.angle_beta   90.00
_cell.angle_gamma   90.00
#
_symmetry.space_group_name_H-M   'P 1'
#
loop_
_entity.id
_entity.type
_entity.pdbx_description
1 polymer ?
#
loop_
_entity_poly.entity_id
_entity_poly.type
_entity_poly.pdbx_seq_one_letter_code
_entity_poly.pdbx_strand_id
1 'polypeptide(L)'
;CDFECSNNCGLLYLALKYHKLHCGYVETRFADLRGYPVKVLLAYVNVEDPSFLLRDLNMFCYRMDVSLVLCYSVEEAAEYIETFKFTEHRNVEKELSKIQQYKLQRQQQQMNKT
;
A
#
# COMPACT_ATOMS: atom_id res chain seq x y z
N CYS A 1 0.23 9.16 -7.44
CA CYS A 1 -0.73 8.24 -6.78
C CYS A 1 -1.97 9.05 -6.36
N ASP A 2 -3.06 8.42 -5.92
CA ASP A 2 -4.19 9.15 -5.29
C ASP A 2 -3.92 9.40 -3.81
N PHE A 3 -3.36 8.38 -3.13
CA PHE A 3 -2.98 8.45 -1.73
C PHE A 3 -1.52 8.04 -1.58
N GLU A 4 -0.74 8.90 -0.96
CA GLU A 4 0.59 8.57 -0.46
C GLU A 4 0.46 8.21 1.02
N CYS A 5 0.39 6.91 1.30
CA CYS A 5 0.18 6.42 2.67
C CYS A 5 1.47 6.56 3.48
N SER A 6 2.63 6.39 2.83
CA SER A 6 3.96 6.61 3.38
C SER A 6 4.96 6.87 2.27
N ASN A 7 6.20 7.21 2.62
CA ASN A 7 7.29 7.41 1.66
C ASN A 7 7.52 6.18 0.75
N ASN A 8 7.05 4.99 1.18
CA ASN A 8 7.26 3.74 0.47
C ASN A 8 5.97 3.12 -0.10
N CYS A 9 4.80 3.71 0.14
CA CYS A 9 3.50 3.11 -0.21
C CYS A 9 2.61 4.10 -0.96
N GLY A 10 2.42 3.82 -2.26
CA GLY A 10 1.51 4.55 -3.13
C GLY A 10 0.26 3.74 -3.41
N LEU A 11 -0.89 4.39 -3.29
CA LEU A 11 -2.20 3.77 -3.48
C LEU A 11 -3.01 4.52 -4.53
N LEU A 12 -3.66 3.76 -5.42
CA LEU A 12 -4.68 4.23 -6.35
C LEU A 12 -6.04 3.74 -5.90
N TYR A 13 -7.03 4.62 -5.93
CA TYR A 13 -8.42 4.28 -5.60
C TYR A 13 -9.23 4.13 -6.88
N LEU A 14 -9.99 3.03 -6.98
CA LEU A 14 -10.79 2.75 -8.17
C LEU A 14 -12.17 2.21 -7.79
N ALA A 15 -13.21 2.99 -8.05
CA ALA A 15 -14.58 2.48 -8.03
C ALA A 15 -14.86 1.63 -9.28
N LEU A 16 -15.34 0.40 -9.12
CA LEU A 16 -15.62 -0.49 -10.26
C LEU A 16 -16.70 0.07 -11.19
N LYS A 17 -17.68 0.81 -10.65
CA LYS A 17 -18.68 1.51 -11.46
C LYS A 17 -18.05 2.53 -12.41
N TYR A 18 -17.00 3.23 -11.96
CA TYR A 18 -16.24 4.15 -12.80
C TYR A 18 -15.38 3.40 -13.82
N HIS A 19 -14.73 2.31 -13.40
CA HIS A 19 -13.93 1.47 -14.29
C HIS A 19 -14.74 0.90 -15.47
N LYS A 20 -16.01 0.52 -15.25
CA LYS A 20 -16.91 0.08 -16.35
C LYS A 20 -17.13 1.16 -17.42
N LEU A 21 -17.18 2.43 -17.02
CA LEU A 21 -17.37 3.56 -17.94
C LEU A 21 -16.07 3.98 -18.63
N HIS A 22 -14.94 3.81 -17.94
CA HIS A 22 -13.63 4.29 -18.37
C HIS A 22 -12.55 3.23 -18.13
N CYS A 23 -12.60 2.10 -18.85
CA CYS A 23 -11.70 0.97 -18.62
C CYS A 23 -10.21 1.32 -18.77
N GLY A 24 -9.86 2.18 -19.73
CA GLY A 24 -8.48 2.62 -19.97
C GLY A 24 -7.91 3.59 -18.92
N TYR A 25 -8.75 4.12 -18.01
CA TYR A 25 -8.29 5.06 -16.97
C TYR A 25 -7.18 4.45 -16.13
N VAL A 26 -7.38 3.24 -15.60
CA VAL A 26 -6.44 2.64 -14.64
C VAL A 26 -5.07 2.36 -15.27
N GLU A 27 -5.03 2.00 -16.56
CA GLU A 27 -3.79 1.74 -17.29
C GLU A 27 -2.89 2.98 -17.35
N THR A 28 -3.49 4.15 -17.58
CA THR A 28 -2.75 5.42 -17.61
C THR A 28 -2.29 5.84 -16.21
N ARG A 29 -3.03 5.47 -15.17
CA ARG A 29 -2.77 5.89 -13.79
C ARG A 29 -1.65 5.08 -13.13
N PHE A 30 -1.37 3.86 -13.57
CA PHE A 30 -0.31 3.04 -12.98
C PHE A 30 1.10 3.61 -13.13
N ALA A 31 1.33 4.50 -14.11
CA ALA A 31 2.58 5.23 -14.21
C ALA A 31 2.91 6.00 -12.93
N ASP A 32 1.89 6.52 -12.24
CA ASP A 32 2.02 7.26 -10.99
C ASP A 32 2.41 6.41 -9.79
N LEU A 33 2.35 5.08 -9.90
CA LEU A 33 2.78 4.15 -8.85
C LEU A 33 4.22 3.66 -9.02
N ARG A 34 4.88 3.97 -10.15
CA ARG A 34 6.22 3.44 -10.46
C ARG A 34 7.31 3.85 -9.46
N GLY A 35 7.14 4.99 -8.80
CA GLY A 35 8.09 5.50 -7.80
C GLY A 35 7.98 4.82 -6.43
N TYR A 36 6.91 4.06 -6.16
CA TYR A 36 6.68 3.48 -4.84
C TYR A 36 7.11 2.01 -4.80
N PRO A 37 7.88 1.58 -3.79
CA PRO A 37 8.18 0.18 -3.53
C PRO A 37 6.93 -0.67 -3.31
N VAL A 38 5.98 -0.16 -2.52
CA VAL A 38 4.69 -0.81 -2.27
C VAL A 38 3.63 -0.09 -3.09
N LYS A 39 2.96 -0.83 -3.96
CA LYS A 39 1.95 -0.31 -4.88
C LYS A 39 0.64 -1.03 -4.62
N VAL A 40 -0.42 -0.26 -4.38
CA VAL A 40 -1.74 -0.81 -4.09
C VAL A 40 -2.77 -0.22 -5.03
N LEU A 41 -3.59 -1.08 -5.64
CA LEU A 41 -4.87 -0.69 -6.22
C LEU A 41 -5.97 -1.05 -5.22
N LEU A 42 -6.58 -0.05 -4.60
CA LEU A 42 -7.74 -0.21 -3.74
C LEU A 42 -9.02 -0.09 -4.57
N ALA A 43 -9.64 -1.22 -4.85
CA ALA A 43 -10.82 -1.33 -5.69
C ALA A 43 -12.11 -1.35 -4.85
N TYR A 44 -12.94 -0.32 -5.01
CA TYR A 44 -14.27 -0.25 -4.41
C TYR A 44 -15.30 -0.99 -5.27
N VAL A 45 -15.81 -2.09 -4.73
CA VAL A 45 -16.75 -3.02 -5.37
C VAL A 45 -18.19 -2.49 -5.26
N ASN A 46 -18.50 -1.47 -6.08
CA ASN A 46 -19.81 -0.81 -6.10
C ASN A 46 -20.65 -1.15 -7.34
N VAL A 47 -20.62 -2.43 -7.75
CA VAL A 47 -21.36 -2.99 -8.88
C VAL A 47 -21.93 -4.35 -8.49
N GLU A 48 -23.06 -4.75 -9.09
CA GLU A 48 -23.74 -6.01 -8.75
C GLU A 48 -22.94 -7.26 -9.15
N ASP A 49 -22.40 -7.27 -10.37
CA ASP A 49 -21.62 -8.40 -10.91
C ASP A 49 -20.15 -8.02 -11.16
N PRO A 50 -19.27 -8.08 -10.15
CA PRO A 50 -17.88 -7.66 -10.27
C PRO A 50 -16.94 -8.74 -10.84
N SER A 51 -17.38 -10.00 -10.94
CA SER A 51 -16.51 -11.17 -11.18
C SER A 51 -15.60 -11.03 -12.40
N PHE A 52 -16.14 -10.59 -13.54
CA PHE A 52 -15.34 -10.39 -14.76
C PHE A 52 -14.34 -9.24 -14.60
N LEU A 53 -14.79 -8.11 -14.06
CA LEU A 53 -13.93 -6.93 -13.85
C LEU A 53 -12.78 -7.24 -12.88
N LEU A 54 -13.08 -7.94 -11.79
CA LEU A 54 -12.07 -8.33 -10.79
C LEU A 54 -11.08 -9.33 -11.35
N ARG A 55 -11.51 -10.26 -12.19
CA ARG A 55 -10.60 -11.20 -12.87
C ARG A 55 -9.63 -10.45 -13.77
N ASP A 56 -10.13 -9.53 -14.58
CA ASP A 56 -9.31 -8.76 -15.51
C ASP A 56 -8.37 -7.82 -14.77
N LEU A 57 -8.87 -7.10 -13.76
CA LEU A 57 -8.06 -6.25 -12.89
C LEU A 57 -6.99 -7.05 -12.14
N ASN A 58 -7.30 -8.23 -11.62
CA ASN A 58 -6.32 -9.07 -10.93
C ASN A 58 -5.18 -9.50 -11.86
N MET A 59 -5.51 -9.95 -13.09
CA MET A 59 -4.51 -10.28 -14.09
C MET A 59 -3.66 -9.07 -14.49
N PHE A 60 -4.28 -7.88 -14.55
CA PHE A 60 -3.58 -6.65 -14.88
C PHE A 60 -2.64 -6.20 -13.76
N CYS A 61 -3.13 -6.16 -12.52
CA CYS A 61 -2.35 -5.88 -11.32
C CYS A 61 -1.15 -6.81 -11.18
N TYR A 62 -1.34 -8.11 -11.43
CA TYR A 62 -0.25 -9.09 -11.44
C TYR A 62 0.85 -8.74 -12.45
N ARG A 63 0.49 -8.36 -13.69
CA ARG A 63 1.47 -7.96 -14.72
C ARG A 63 2.21 -6.66 -14.37
N MET A 64 1.54 -5.76 -13.65
CA MET A 64 2.07 -4.45 -13.30
C MET A 64 2.82 -4.42 -11.96
N ASP A 65 2.91 -5.57 -11.27
CA ASP A 65 3.50 -5.69 -9.94
C ASP A 65 2.84 -4.72 -8.94
N VAL A 66 1.49 -4.77 -8.91
CA VAL A 66 0.64 -4.00 -8.01
C VAL A 66 -0.26 -4.95 -7.24
N SER A 67 -0.41 -4.74 -5.94
CA SER A 67 -1.32 -5.50 -5.09
C SER A 67 -2.76 -5.00 -5.24
N LEU A 68 -3.69 -5.89 -5.59
CA LEU A 68 -5.12 -5.59 -5.61
C LEU A 68 -5.73 -5.79 -4.21
N VAL A 69 -6.37 -4.76 -3.67
CA VAL A 69 -7.13 -4.80 -2.42
C VAL A 69 -8.58 -4.44 -2.72
N LEU A 70 -9.52 -5.18 -2.16
CA LEU A 70 -10.95 -4.95 -2.37
C LEU A 70 -11.56 -4.26 -1.16
N CYS A 71 -12.50 -3.36 -1.38
CA CYS A 71 -13.39 -2.84 -0.34
C CYS A 71 -14.83 -2.81 -0.85
N TYR A 72 -15.78 -2.96 0.05
CA TYR A 72 -17.22 -3.01 -0.21
C TYR A 72 -17.97 -1.81 0.37
N SER A 73 -17.27 -0.92 1.05
CA SER A 73 -17.77 0.41 1.42
C SER A 73 -16.66 1.48 1.36
N VAL A 74 -17.06 2.74 1.46
CA VAL A 74 -16.12 3.87 1.50
C VAL A 74 -15.44 3.95 2.86
N GLU A 75 -16.14 3.55 3.92
CA GLU A 75 -15.61 3.46 5.29
C GLU A 75 -14.51 2.41 5.37
N GLU A 76 -14.73 1.23 4.78
CA GLU A 76 -13.70 0.19 4.69
C GLU A 76 -12.49 0.66 3.88
N ALA A 77 -12.72 1.41 2.79
CA ALA A 77 -11.64 2.01 2.01
C ALA A 77 -10.77 2.96 2.87
N ALA A 78 -11.42 3.81 3.67
CA ALA A 78 -10.74 4.73 4.57
C ALA A 78 -9.92 3.97 5.63
N GLU A 79 -10.51 2.94 6.24
CA GLU A 79 -9.83 2.09 7.23
C GLU A 79 -8.59 1.38 6.65
N TYR A 80 -8.66 0.90 5.40
CA TYR A 80 -7.48 0.34 4.73
C TYR A 80 -6.39 1.39 4.50
N ILE A 81 -6.75 2.59 4.03
CA ILE A 81 -5.78 3.69 3.82
C ILE A 81 -5.09 4.06 5.14
N GLU A 82 -5.85 4.18 6.24
CA GLU A 82 -5.31 4.41 7.57
C GLU A 82 -4.36 3.29 8.00
N THR A 83 -4.77 2.03 7.80
CA THR A 83 -3.95 0.87 8.14
C THR A 83 -2.62 0.89 7.39
N PHE A 84 -2.64 1.13 6.07
CA PHE A 84 -1.42 1.25 5.26
C PHE A 84 -0.50 2.35 5.78
N LYS A 85 -1.05 3.49 6.20
CA LYS A 85 -0.28 4.60 6.77
C LYS A 85 0.37 4.23 8.10
N PHE A 86 -0.32 3.53 8.99
CA PHE A 86 0.21 3.17 10.31
C PHE A 86 1.19 1.98 10.29
N THR A 87 1.12 1.10 9.29
CA THR A 87 2.00 -0.08 9.21
C THR A 87 3.50 0.26 9.16
N GLU A 88 3.89 1.41 8.61
CA GLU A 88 5.29 1.86 8.60
C GLU A 88 5.87 2.10 9.99
N HIS A 89 5.03 2.47 10.96
CA HIS A 89 5.45 2.68 12.35
C HIS A 89 5.63 1.36 13.12
N ARG A 90 5.11 0.25 12.62
CA ARG A 90 5.17 -1.08 13.27
C ARG A 90 6.23 -2.00 12.68
N ASN A 91 7.13 -1.50 11.82
CA ASN A 91 8.17 -2.35 11.25
C ASN A 91 9.12 -2.83 12.36
N VAL A 92 8.98 -4.11 12.72
CA VAL A 92 9.77 -4.79 13.75
C VAL A 92 11.27 -4.68 13.45
N GLU A 93 11.69 -4.64 12.19
CA GLU A 93 13.11 -4.45 11.83
C GLU A 93 13.63 -3.05 12.21
N LYS A 94 12.83 -2.00 12.00
CA LYS A 94 13.17 -0.64 12.44
C LYS A 94 13.26 -0.57 13.97
N GLU A 95 12.42 -1.30 14.68
CA GLU A 95 12.48 -1.37 16.15
C GLU A 95 13.68 -2.19 16.66
N LEU A 96 13.96 -3.33 16.05
CA LEU A 96 15.11 -4.18 16.38
C LEU A 96 16.44 -3.46 16.15
N SER A 97 16.59 -2.75 15.02
CA SER A 97 17.79 -1.97 14.70
C SER A 97 18.07 -0.86 15.72
N LYS A 98 17.03 -0.14 16.18
CA LYS A 98 17.14 0.83 17.28
C LYS A 98 17.59 0.17 18.58
N ILE A 99 16.99 -0.96 18.96
CA ILE A 99 17.38 -1.72 20.16
C ILE A 99 18.85 -2.16 20.09
N GLN A 100 19.30 -2.60 18.91
CA GLN A 100 20.67 -3.05 18.69
C GLN A 100 21.67 -1.90 18.81
N GLN A 101 21.37 -0.74 18.22
CA GLN A 101 22.17 0.48 18.39
C GLN A 101 22.25 0.91 19.86
N TYR A 102 21.13 0.89 20.58
CA TYR A 102 21.10 1.23 22.00
C TYR A 102 21.98 0.29 22.85
N LYS A 103 21.97 -1.01 22.55
CA LYS A 103 22.85 -1.99 23.20
C LYS A 103 24.34 -1.69 22.95
N LEU A 104 24.70 -1.37 21.70
CA LEU A 104 26.09 -1.03 21.33
C LEU A 104 26.59 0.24 22.05
N GLN A 105 25.74 1.28 22.12
CA GLN A 105 26.08 2.51 22.83
C GLN A 105 26.31 2.28 24.32
N ARG A 106 25.48 1.45 24.98
CA ARG A 106 25.68 1.10 26.40
C ARG A 106 26.97 0.34 26.64
N GLN A 107 27.37 -0.55 25.73
CA GLN A 107 28.63 -1.29 25.85
C GLN A 107 29.85 -0.36 25.72
N GLN A 108 29.83 0.56 24.75
CA GLN A 108 30.90 1.56 24.61
C GLN A 108 31.01 2.47 25.84
N GLN A 109 29.89 2.89 26.42
CA GLN A 109 29.90 3.69 27.65
C GLN A 109 30.47 2.95 28.87
N GLN A 110 30.37 1.62 28.91
CA GLN A 110 30.95 0.80 29.98
C GLN A 110 32.44 0.57 29.77
N MET A 111 32.87 0.33 28.53
CA MET A 111 34.30 0.21 28.19
C MET A 111 35.06 1.51 28.44
N ASN A 112 34.46 2.67 28.15
CA ASN A 112 35.11 3.97 28.36
C ASN A 112 35.16 4.42 29.83
N LYS A 113 34.56 3.66 30.76
CA LYS A 113 34.59 3.92 32.22
C LYS A 113 35.58 3.02 32.96
N THR A 114 36.24 2.09 32.27
CA THR A 114 37.29 1.21 32.80
C THR A 114 38.64 1.69 32.28
#